data_AF-A0A946N3U5-F1
#
_entry.id   AF-A0A946N3U5-F1
#
_cell.length_a   1.000
_cell.length_b   1.000
_cell.length_c   1.000
_cell.angle_alpha   90.00
_cell.angle_beta   90.00
_cell.angle_gamma   90.00
#
_symmetry.space_group_name_H-M   'P 1'
#
loop_
_entity.id
_entity.type
_entity.pdbx_description
1 polymer ?
#
loop_
_entity_poly.entity_id
_entity_poly.type
_entity_poly.pdbx_seq_one_letter_code
_entity_poly.pdbx_strand_id
1 'polypeptide(L)'
;MQENFSEKTIDLGKIKQELTDYVNKKYAPDEAKFLRDGYLQKIEEGDKEGLKELLRSMESELTYLRGKFKEEWKELNPLYEKFEKKFV
;
A
#
# COMPACT_ATOMS: atom_id res chain seq x y z
N MET A 1 -0.87 -28.89 15.26
CA MET A 1 -2.22 -28.33 15.01
C MET A 1 -2.00 -27.02 14.29
N GLN A 2 -2.28 -26.95 12.99
CA GLN A 2 -2.26 -25.70 12.23
C GLN A 2 -3.58 -24.98 12.53
N GLU A 3 -3.49 -23.82 13.18
CA GLU A 3 -4.65 -22.96 13.40
C GLU A 3 -5.20 -22.49 12.05
N ASN A 4 -6.47 -22.83 11.81
CA ASN A 4 -7.25 -22.38 10.67
C ASN A 4 -7.56 -20.89 10.84
N PHE A 5 -6.80 -20.02 10.16
CA PHE A 5 -7.14 -18.60 9.98
C PHE A 5 -8.24 -18.45 8.93
N SER A 6 -9.48 -18.72 9.34
CA SER A 6 -10.69 -18.49 8.54
C SER A 6 -11.33 -17.16 8.92
N GLU A 7 -10.74 -16.02 8.53
CA GLU A 7 -11.39 -14.70 8.62
C GLU A 7 -10.85 -13.79 7.51
N LYS A 8 -11.62 -13.67 6.41
CA LYS A 8 -11.44 -12.74 5.27
C LYS A 8 -9.98 -12.32 5.05
N THR A 9 -9.16 -13.22 4.52
CA THR A 9 -7.81 -12.93 4.09
C THR A 9 -7.86 -11.87 2.98
N ILE A 10 -7.60 -10.61 3.33
CA ILE A 10 -7.16 -9.64 2.34
C ILE A 10 -5.89 -10.23 1.72
N ASP A 11 -5.95 -10.51 0.43
CA ASP A 11 -4.87 -11.14 -0.31
C ASP A 11 -3.72 -10.14 -0.44
N LEU A 12 -2.58 -10.43 0.19
CA LEU A 12 -1.40 -9.58 0.10
C LEU A 12 -0.93 -9.43 -1.35
N GLY A 13 -1.16 -10.44 -2.19
CA GLY A 13 -0.93 -10.35 -3.63
C GLY A 13 -1.80 -9.28 -4.28
N LYS A 14 -3.07 -9.17 -3.89
CA LYS A 14 -3.96 -8.11 -4.36
C LYS A 14 -3.51 -6.71 -3.94
N ILE A 15 -3.06 -6.53 -2.69
CA ILE A 15 -2.51 -5.24 -2.23
C ILE A 15 -1.22 -4.90 -3.00
N LYS A 16 -0.31 -5.86 -3.16
CA LYS A 16 0.93 -5.69 -3.95
C LYS A 16 0.62 -5.22 -5.38
N GLN A 17 -0.40 -5.83 -5.99
CA GLN A 17 -0.83 -5.49 -7.35
C GLN A 17 -1.46 -4.09 -7.41
N GLU A 18 -2.41 -3.78 -6.53
CA GLU A 18 -3.06 -2.45 -6.46
C GLU A 18 -2.02 -1.32 -6.22
N LEU A 19 -1.01 -1.54 -5.36
CA LEU A 19 0.10 -0.59 -5.14
C LEU A 19 1.01 -0.47 -6.37
N THR A 20 1.34 -1.58 -7.01
CA THR A 20 2.16 -1.58 -8.23
C THR A 20 1.48 -0.80 -9.35
N ASP A 21 0.18 -1.02 -9.55
CA ASP A 21 -0.61 -0.31 -10.55
C ASP A 21 -0.69 1.19 -10.24
N TYR A 22 -0.92 1.55 -8.98
CA TYR A 22 -0.93 2.94 -8.54
C TYR A 22 0.41 3.63 -8.84
N VAL A 23 1.53 3.02 -8.43
CA VAL A 23 2.86 3.60 -8.60
C VAL A 23 3.23 3.71 -10.09
N ASN A 24 2.98 2.68 -10.89
CA ASN A 24 3.26 2.71 -12.33
C ASN A 24 2.39 3.73 -13.10
N LYS A 25 1.17 4.02 -12.60
CA LYS A 25 0.28 5.02 -13.20
C LYS A 25 0.72 6.46 -12.87
N LYS A 26 1.36 6.67 -11.71
CA LYS A 26 1.63 8.00 -11.15
C LYS A 26 3.03 8.50 -11.39
N TYR A 27 4.01 7.61 -11.39
CA TYR A 27 5.41 7.96 -11.42
C TYR A 27 6.04 7.61 -12.75
N ALA A 28 7.07 8.35 -13.14
CA ALA A 28 7.88 7.97 -14.29
C ALA A 28 8.49 6.57 -14.06
N PRO A 29 8.76 5.78 -15.11
CA PRO A 29 9.17 4.37 -14.96
C PRO A 29 10.34 4.14 -13.99
N ASP A 30 11.35 5.02 -13.99
CA ASP A 30 12.51 4.94 -13.09
C ASP A 30 12.14 5.20 -11.62
N GLU A 31 11.31 6.22 -11.35
CA GLU A 31 10.81 6.54 -10.00
C GLU A 31 9.82 5.48 -9.51
N ALA A 32 8.95 5.02 -10.41
CA ALA A 32 7.97 3.99 -10.16
C ALA A 32 8.64 2.68 -9.74
N LYS A 33 9.73 2.30 -10.41
CA LYS A 33 10.51 1.12 -10.07
C LYS A 33 11.07 1.20 -8.65
N PHE A 34 11.70 2.33 -8.29
CA PHE A 34 12.29 2.51 -6.96
C PHE A 34 11.24 2.44 -5.84
N LEU A 35 10.13 3.16 -5.99
CA LEU A 35 9.03 3.17 -5.01
C LEU A 35 8.36 1.80 -4.90
N ARG A 36 8.05 1.17 -6.03
CA ARG A 36 7.44 -0.16 -6.07
C ARG A 36 8.33 -1.18 -5.38
N ASP A 37 9.61 -1.26 -5.74
CA ASP A 37 10.51 -2.26 -5.18
C ASP A 37 10.66 -2.04 -3.66
N GLY A 38 10.73 -0.79 -3.19
CA GLY A 38 10.75 -0.47 -1.76
C GLY A 38 9.47 -0.87 -1.01
N TYR A 39 8.29 -0.65 -1.61
CA TYR A 39 7.01 -1.06 -1.01
C TYR A 39 6.83 -2.58 -1.01
N LEU A 40 7.17 -3.24 -2.12
CA LEU A 40 7.06 -4.70 -2.24
C LEU A 40 8.01 -5.40 -1.27
N GLN A 41 9.24 -4.91 -1.12
CA GLN A 41 10.19 -5.46 -0.15
C GLN A 41 9.63 -5.42 1.27
N LYS A 42 9.07 -4.28 1.71
CA LYS A 42 8.46 -4.14 3.04
C LYS A 42 7.27 -5.08 3.25
N ILE A 43 6.49 -5.34 2.21
CA ILE A 43 5.38 -6.32 2.27
C ILE A 43 5.91 -7.75 2.32
N GLU A 44 6.99 -8.06 1.62
CA GLU A 44 7.60 -9.40 1.58
C GLU A 44 8.34 -9.76 2.86
N GLU A 45 9.04 -8.80 3.45
CA GLU A 45 9.69 -8.98 4.75
C GLU A 45 8.66 -9.21 5.85
N GLY A 46 7.42 -8.72 5.69
CA GLY A 46 6.32 -8.93 6.63
C GLY A 46 6.59 -8.33 8.02
N ASP A 47 7.63 -7.51 8.13
CA ASP A 47 8.01 -6.85 9.37
C ASP A 47 7.00 -5.77 9.72
N LYS A 48 6.55 -5.79 10.97
CA LYS A 48 5.57 -4.84 11.50
C LYS A 48 6.06 -3.40 11.39
N GLU A 49 7.37 -3.16 11.47
CA GLU A 49 7.92 -1.82 11.26
C GLU A 49 7.89 -1.40 9.79
N GLY A 50 8.31 -2.27 8.86
CA GLY A 50 8.24 -1.99 7.42
C GLY A 50 6.81 -1.72 6.94
N LEU A 51 5.84 -2.49 7.43
CA LEU A 51 4.42 -2.30 7.11
C LEU A 51 3.88 -0.97 7.68
N LYS A 52 4.33 -0.54 8.87
CA LYS A 52 4.01 0.78 9.43
C LYS A 52 4.65 1.92 8.64
N GLU A 53 5.87 1.75 8.14
CA GLU A 53 6.50 2.76 7.29
C GLU A 53 5.80 2.89 5.93
N LEU A 54 5.33 1.78 5.37
CA LEU A 54 4.50 1.81 4.17
C LEU A 54 3.19 2.57 4.41
N LEU A 55 2.52 2.31 5.54
CA LEU A 55 1.33 3.07 5.95
C LEU A 55 1.61 4.57 6.05
N ARG A 56 2.71 4.98 6.70
CA ARG A 56 3.08 6.40 6.81
C ARG A 56 3.37 7.03 5.45
N SER A 57 3.97 6.28 4.53
CA SER A 57 4.26 6.76 3.18
C SER A 57 2.97 7.02 2.41
N MET A 58 2.02 6.07 2.48
CA MET A 58 0.67 6.23 1.90
C MET A 58 -0.12 7.37 2.56
N GLU A 59 -0.05 7.52 3.89
CA GLU A 59 -0.72 8.61 4.63
C GLU A 59 -0.18 9.98 4.23
N SER A 60 1.15 10.12 4.08
CA SER A 60 1.79 11.35 3.63
C SER A 60 1.32 11.72 2.23
N GLU A 61 1.28 10.75 1.32
CA GLU A 61 0.78 10.93 -0.04
C GLU A 61 -0.71 11.29 -0.05
N LEU A 62 -1.54 10.62 0.74
CA LEU A 62 -2.96 10.98 0.90
C LEU A 62 -3.15 12.41 1.42
N THR A 63 -2.34 12.84 2.38
CA THR A 63 -2.40 14.20 2.92
C THR A 63 -2.10 15.22 1.84
N TYR A 64 -1.11 14.93 0.99
CA TYR A 64 -0.77 15.76 -0.17
C TYR A 64 -1.92 15.80 -1.20
N LEU A 65 -2.48 14.63 -1.55
CA LEU A 65 -3.54 14.51 -2.56
C LEU A 65 -4.87 15.11 -2.11
N ARG A 66 -5.21 15.05 -0.81
CA ARG A 66 -6.49 15.54 -0.26
C ARG A 66 -6.74 17.03 -0.58
N GLY A 67 -5.67 17.83 -0.63
CA GLY A 67 -5.75 19.27 -0.89
C GLY A 67 -5.61 19.67 -2.36
N LYS A 68 -5.01 18.82 -3.20
CA LYS A 68 -4.61 19.19 -4.58
C LYS A 68 -5.19 18.30 -5.68
N PHE A 69 -5.43 17.02 -5.39
CA PHE A 69 -5.69 15.99 -6.38
C PHE A 69 -6.79 15.03 -5.90
N LYS A 70 -8.04 15.51 -5.94
CA LYS A 70 -9.21 14.84 -5.35
C LYS A 70 -9.54 13.49 -5.99
N GLU A 71 -9.25 13.31 -7.29
CA GLU A 71 -9.45 12.02 -7.97
C GLU A 71 -8.44 10.97 -7.53
N GLU A 72 -7.17 11.37 -7.44
CA GLU A 72 -6.07 10.50 -7.02
C GLU A 72 -6.22 10.09 -5.56
N TRP A 73 -6.69 11.01 -4.72
CA TRP A 73 -7.06 10.73 -3.35
C TRP A 73 -8.14 9.64 -3.25
N LYS A 74 -9.15 9.66 -4.14
CA LYS A 74 -10.19 8.62 -4.16
C LYS A 74 -9.66 7.25 -4.61
N GLU A 75 -8.56 7.20 -5.36
CA GLU A 75 -7.90 5.95 -5.75
C GLU A 75 -7.03 5.39 -4.61
N LEU A 76 -6.24 6.23 -3.95
CA LEU A 76 -5.30 5.81 -2.90
C LEU A 76 -5.97 5.58 -1.54
N ASN A 77 -7.00 6.38 -1.18
CA ASN A 77 -7.61 6.34 0.16
C ASN A 77 -8.22 4.97 0.51
N PRO A 78 -8.98 4.31 -0.39
CA PRO A 78 -9.49 2.97 -0.12
C PRO A 78 -8.39 1.91 0.03
N LEU A 79 -7.25 2.08 -0.63
CA LEU A 79 -6.10 1.17 -0.50
C LEU A 79 -5.46 1.34 0.88
N TYR A 80 -5.25 2.58 1.31
CA TYR A 80 -4.77 2.90 2.64
C TYR A 80 -5.69 2.33 3.73
N GLU A 81 -7.00 2.57 3.66
CA GLU A 81 -7.94 2.09 4.68
C GLU A 81 -7.99 0.55 4.76
N LYS A 82 -7.88 -0.15 3.62
CA LYS A 82 -7.79 -1.63 3.60
C LYS A 82 -6.50 -2.11 4.25
N PHE A 83 -5.39 -1.40 4.01
CA PHE A 83 -4.08 -1.76 4.52
C PHE A 83 -3.97 -1.47 6.03
N GLU A 84 -4.40 -0.29 6.47
CA GLU A 84 -4.38 0.14 7.88
C GLU A 84 -5.15 -0.84 8.77
N LYS A 85 -6.40 -1.16 8.40
CA LYS A 85 -7.26 -2.09 9.15
C LYS A 85 -6.69 -3.50 9.33
N LYS A 86 -5.69 -3.89 8.52
CA LYS A 86 -5.09 -5.22 8.57
C LYS A 86 -3.83 -5.27 9.43
N PHE A 87 -3.15 -4.15 9.61
CA PHE A 87 -1.80 -4.09 10.19
C PHE A 87 -1.67 -3.21 11.45
N VAL A 88 -2.69 -2.41 11.76
CA VAL A 88 -2.83 -1.61 12.99
C VAL A 88 -4.01 -2.13 13.80
#